data_AF-A0A6B0BDM9-F1
#
_entry.id   AF-A0A6B0BDM9-F1
#
_cell.length_a   1.000
_cell.length_b   1.000
_cell.length_c   1.000
_cell.angle_alpha   90.00
_cell.angle_beta   90.00
_cell.angle_gamma   90.00
#
_symmetry.space_group_name_H-M   'P 1'
#
loop_
_entity.id
_entity.type
_entity.pdbx_description
1 polymer ?
#
loop_
_entity_poly.entity_id
_entity_poly.type
_entity_poly.pdbx_seq_one_letter_code
_entity_poly.pdbx_strand_id
1 'polypeptide(L)' 'MANLQKYIEYSREVQQARENNQPIVALESTIISHGMPYPQNVEMATTVEQIIRNNGAIPATIAIIDGKIKIGLE' A
#
# COMPACT_ATOMS: atom_id res chain seq x y z
N MET A 1 -21.93 10.52 10.84
CA MET A 1 -21.04 9.86 9.85
C MET A 1 -20.74 8.46 10.35
N ALA A 2 -20.85 7.43 9.52
CA ALA A 2 -20.52 6.07 9.92
C ALA A 2 -19.06 6.00 10.41
N ASN A 3 -18.79 5.22 11.46
CA ASN A 3 -17.44 5.02 11.98
C ASN A 3 -16.58 4.30 10.93
N LEU A 4 -15.81 5.08 10.15
CA LEU A 4 -14.99 4.58 9.03
C LEU A 4 -13.78 3.78 9.52
N GLN A 5 -13.32 4.01 10.75
CA GLN A 5 -12.14 3.34 11.32
C GLN A 5 -12.29 1.82 11.33
N LYS A 6 -13.52 1.30 11.49
CA LYS A 6 -13.75 -0.16 11.51
C LYS A 6 -13.45 -0.85 10.17
N TYR A 7 -13.36 -0.08 9.08
CA TYR A 7 -13.07 -0.58 7.74
C TYR A 7 -11.61 -0.37 7.32
N ILE A 8 -10.84 0.44 8.04
CA ILE A 8 -9.45 0.76 7.67
C ILE A 8 -8.51 -0.12 8.49
N GLU A 9 -7.60 -0.78 7.79
CA GLU A 9 -6.57 -1.62 8.39
C GLU A 9 -5.21 -1.24 7.79
N TYR A 10 -4.26 -0.94 8.66
CA TYR A 10 -2.89 -0.63 8.27
C TYR A 10 -2.05 -1.91 8.35
N SER A 11 -1.13 -2.11 7.42
CA SER A 11 -0.06 -3.08 7.64
C SER A 11 0.78 -2.68 8.85
N ARG A 12 1.44 -3.65 9.47
CA ARG A 12 2.39 -3.47 10.56
C ARG A 12 3.46 -2.44 10.20
N GLU A 13 3.99 -2.52 8.98
CA GLU A 13 5.03 -1.60 8.53
C GLU A 13 4.50 -0.16 8.44
N VAL A 14 3.32 0.04 7.85
CA VAL A 14 2.71 1.37 7.75
C VAL A 14 2.34 1.90 9.13
N GLN A 15 1.86 1.05 10.04
CA GLN A 15 1.57 1.44 11.40
C GLN A 15 2.83 1.96 12.12
N GLN A 16 3.94 1.22 12.03
CA GLN A 16 5.23 1.62 12.62
C GLN A 16 5.74 2.93 12.00
N ALA A 17 5.63 3.07 10.68
CA ALA A 17 6.02 4.29 9.98
C ALA A 17 5.26 5.51 10.50
N ARG A 18 3.95 5.38 10.77
CA ARG A 18 3.14 6.45 11.35
C ARG A 18 3.56 6.80 12.77
N GLU A 19 3.76 5.80 13.62
CA GLU A 19 4.19 5.99 15.01
C GLU A 19 5.56 6.69 15.08
N ASN A 20 6.45 6.39 14.13
CA ASN A 20 7.79 6.97 14.04
C ASN A 20 7.86 8.27 13.20
N ASN A 21 6.74 8.80 12.70
CA ASN A 21 6.70 9.94 11.78
C ASN A 21 7.59 9.77 10.53
N GLN A 22 7.72 8.55 10.02
CA GLN A 22 8.44 8.25 8.79
C GLN A 22 7.61 8.65 7.57
N PRO A 23 8.25 9.06 6.46
CA PRO A 23 7.54 9.40 5.23
C PRO A 23 6.90 8.15 4.62
N ILE A 24 5.62 8.27 4.24
CA ILE A 24 4.84 7.19 3.63
C ILE A 24 4.38 7.63 2.24
N VAL A 25 4.55 6.76 1.25
CA VAL A 25 4.10 6.99 -0.13
C VAL A 25 2.96 6.03 -0.44
N ALA A 26 1.76 6.57 -0.66
CA ALA A 26 0.61 5.77 -1.06
C ALA A 26 0.72 5.33 -2.53
N LEU A 27 0.33 4.09 -2.82
CA LEU A 27 0.28 3.51 -4.16
C LEU A 27 -1.13 2.98 -4.46
N GLU A 28 -1.57 3.06 -5.71
CA GLU A 28 -2.87 2.51 -6.13
C GLU A 28 -2.80 1.04 -6.53
N SER A 29 -3.91 0.30 -6.35
CA SER A 29 -4.04 -1.10 -6.74
C SER A 29 -4.62 -1.32 -8.15
N THR A 30 -5.23 -0.30 -8.75
CA THR A 30 -5.89 -0.41 -10.06
C THR A 30 -4.90 -0.75 -11.18
N ILE A 31 -3.75 -0.07 -11.22
CA ILE A 31 -2.68 -0.37 -12.19
C ILE A 31 -2.17 -1.81 -12.07
N ILE A 32 -2.14 -2.37 -10.86
CA ILE A 32 -1.72 -3.76 -10.61
C ILE A 32 -2.78 -4.74 -11.11
N SER A 33 -4.06 -4.44 -10.91
CA SER A 33 -5.15 -5.38 -11.22
C SER A 33 -5.59 -5.33 -12.68
N HIS A 34 -5.60 -4.15 -13.30
CA HIS A 34 -6.19 -3.93 -14.64
C HIS A 34 -5.27 -3.17 -15.60
N GLY A 35 -4.19 -2.55 -15.12
CA GLY A 35 -3.31 -1.71 -15.93
C GLY A 35 -2.20 -2.47 -16.65
N MET A 36 -1.81 -3.64 -16.16
CA MET A 36 -0.71 -4.44 -16.72
C MET A 36 -1.04 -5.93 -16.71
N PRO A 37 -0.54 -6.71 -17.70
CA PRO A 37 -0.69 -8.16 -17.68
C PRO A 37 0.14 -8.79 -16.55
N TYR A 38 -0.25 -9.99 -16.14
CA TYR A 38 0.61 -10.84 -15.33
C TYR A 38 1.72 -11.44 -16.21
N PRO A 39 3.00 -11.49 -15.76
CA PRO A 39 3.50 -11.14 -14.41
C PRO A 39 3.96 -9.68 -14.24
N GLN A 40 3.90 -8.86 -15.29
CA GLN A 40 4.46 -7.50 -15.26
C GLN A 40 3.83 -6.61 -14.18
N ASN A 41 2.55 -6.83 -13.86
CA ASN A 41 1.88 -6.11 -12.78
C ASN A 41 2.54 -6.31 -11.41
N VAL A 42 2.90 -7.54 -11.05
CA VAL A 42 3.55 -7.88 -9.77
C VAL A 42 5.01 -7.40 -9.77
N GLU A 43 5.72 -7.58 -10.89
CA GLU A 43 7.10 -7.10 -11.05
C GLU A 43 7.19 -5.57 -10.92
N MET A 44 6.28 -4.86 -11.57
CA MET A 44 6.17 -3.40 -11.48
C MET A 44 5.84 -2.97 -10.05
N ALA A 45 4.85 -3.58 -9.40
CA ALA A 45 4.49 -3.24 -8.02
C ALA A 45 5.70 -3.37 -7.09
N THR A 46 6.40 -4.52 -7.15
CA THR A 46 7.60 -4.79 -6.36
C THR A 46 8.72 -3.78 -6.65
N THR A 47 8.93 -3.45 -7.92
CA THR A 47 9.97 -2.50 -8.35
C THR A 47 9.69 -1.10 -7.81
N VAL A 48 8.45 -0.63 -7.90
CA VAL A 48 8.04 0.69 -7.40
C VAL A 48 8.18 0.77 -5.88
N GLU A 49 7.76 -0.28 -5.16
CA GLU A 49 7.94 -0.35 -3.71
C GLU A 49 9.42 -0.27 -3.32
N GLN A 50 10.30 -0.99 -4.03
CA GLN A 50 11.73 -0.94 -3.76
C GLN A 50 12.33 0.45 -4.06
N ILE A 51 11.88 1.12 -5.11
CA ILE A 51 12.32 2.50 -5.42
C ILE A 51 11.97 3.45 -4.27
N ILE A 52 10.76 3.34 -3.71
CA ILE A 52 10.32 4.16 -2.57
C ILE A 52 11.21 3.90 -1.34
N ARG A 53 11.48 2.63 -1.04
CA ARG A 53 12.38 2.22 0.05
C ARG A 53 13.78 2.78 -0.11
N ASN A 54 14.35 2.70 -1.32
CA ASN A 54 15.67 3.22 -1.64
C ASN A 54 15.76 4.75 -1.46
N ASN A 55 14.64 5.46 -1.52
CA ASN A 55 14.54 6.90 -1.27
C ASN A 55 14.16 7.23 0.19
N GLY A 56 14.20 6.26 1.09
CA GLY A 56 14.01 6.47 2.53
C GLY A 56 12.54 6.60 2.97
N ALA A 57 11.59 6.21 2.13
CA ALA A 57 10.17 6.22 2.45
C ALA A 57 9.57 4.81 2.52
N ILE A 58 8.39 4.72 3.13
CA ILE A 58 7.65 3.47 3.30
C ILE A 58 6.53 3.41 2.26
N PRO A 59 6.51 2.42 1.37
CA PRO A 59 5.42 2.25 0.42
C PRO A 59 4.15 1.76 1.12
N ALA A 60 3.00 2.23 0.66
CA ALA A 60 1.69 1.83 1.16
C ALA A 60 0.72 1.62 -0.01
N THR A 61 0.76 0.45 -0.63
CA THR A 61 -0.23 0.05 -1.63
C THR A 61 -1.61 -0.06 -0.98
N ILE A 62 -2.61 0.62 -1.56
CA ILE A 62 -3.97 0.68 -1.03
C ILE A 62 -4.91 -0.15 -1.91
N ALA A 63 -5.60 -1.09 -1.27
CA ALA A 63 -6.58 -1.96 -1.92
C ALA A 63 -7.80 -2.19 -1.02
N ILE A 64 -8.90 -2.63 -1.64
CA ILE A 64 -10.05 -3.17 -0.91
C ILE A 64 -9.93 -4.70 -0.94
N ILE A 65 -9.74 -5.30 0.23
CA ILE A 65 -9.64 -6.76 0.39
C ILE A 65 -10.66 -7.17 1.44
N ASP A 66 -11.55 -8.12 1.10
CA ASP A 66 -12.60 -8.63 1.99
C ASP A 66 -13.47 -7.53 2.66
N GLY A 67 -13.76 -6.47 1.91
CA GLY A 67 -14.54 -5.33 2.40
C GLY A 67 -13.80 -4.40 3.35
N LYS A 68 -12.46 -4.56 3.50
CA LYS A 68 -11.58 -3.69 4.28
C LYS A 68 -10.68 -2.87 3.36
N ILE A 69 -10.49 -1.60 3.72
CA ILE A 69 -9.51 -0.69 3.11
C ILE A 69 -8.16 -1.01 3.75
N LYS A 70 -7.32 -1.76 3.03
CA LYS A 70 -5.96 -2.09 3.43
C LYS A 70 -5.03 -0.98 3.01
N ILE A 71 -4.24 -0.46 3.94
CA ILE A 71 -3.20 0.55 3.69
C ILE A 71 -1.85 -0.09 3.96
N GLY A 72 -1.14 -0.41 2.88
CA GLY A 72 -0.05 -1.38 2.90
C GLY A 72 -0.61 -2.78 2.73
N LEU A 73 0.05 -3.56 1.85
CA LEU A 73 -0.26 -4.97 1.62
C LEU A 73 0.90 -5.78 2.21
N GLU A 74 0.59 -6.74 3.08
CA GLU A 74 1.55 -7.71 3.64
C GLU A 74 1.48 -9.03 2.88
#